data_AF-A0A7V8YVM2-F1
#
_entry.id   AF-A0A7V8YVM2-F1
#
_cell.length_a   1.000
_cell.length_b   1.000
_cell.length_c   1.000
_cell.angle_alpha   90.00
_cell.angle_beta   90.00
_cell.angle_gamma   90.00
#
_symmetry.space_group_name_H-M   'P 1'
#
loop_
_entity.id
_entity.type
_entity.pdbx_description
1 polymer ?
#
loop_
_entity_poly.entity_id
_entity_poly.type
_entity_poly.pdbx_seq_one_letter_code
_entity_poly.pdbx_strand_id
1 'polypeptide(L)'
;MELTADSLWEEVANRLRGALNEATFGTWFADAAGEDLSDDAFTLAVPNDFTREWIESHFLGLIRAAVKDATGHERAVRLTVSGLGPAKSDEGDPASQERPARIAQDHPPSGGMPPKYTFDLFVIGSSNRFAHAAALAVAEAPAQAYNPLFIYGSTGLGKTHLLQAVGQYVGDHGNGLTARYVTSETFMNDFINSLRDKRIEGFKQRYRTYDVLLVDDVQFLEGKDRMQEEFFHTFNTLYEAGKQIVLSSDRPPKEIATLEERLRSRFEWGLITDIQPPDLETRIAILRKKVKTDGIHVPDPDVLTYVAERVTTNIRELEGALTRVVAFSSLTGRPMTVELAEDVLKDVFPQGQSVEISIRRIQETVSERFGMTIGELCSAKRSQAIAYPRQVAMYLSRALTDSSLPKIGKEFGGRDHTTVMHANAKIEGMIREDRSVYNLVQELTARIKQAG
;
A
#
# COMPACT_ATOMS: atom_id res chain seq x y z
N MET A 1 38.02 31.30 2.00
CA MET A 1 37.69 30.01 1.37
C MET A 1 36.74 30.34 0.24
N GLU A 2 37.10 30.04 -1.01
CA GLU A 2 36.17 30.21 -2.13
C GLU A 2 34.98 29.29 -1.88
N LEU A 3 33.76 29.84 -1.95
CA LEU A 3 32.53 29.07 -1.76
C LEU A 3 32.35 28.19 -3.01
N THR A 4 32.44 26.87 -2.86
CA THR A 4 32.14 25.90 -3.93
C THR A 4 30.76 25.27 -3.70
N ALA A 5 30.15 24.70 -4.75
CA ALA A 5 28.85 24.04 -4.66
C ALA A 5 28.80 22.94 -3.59
N ASP A 6 29.85 22.12 -3.51
CA ASP A 6 29.99 21.07 -2.50
C ASP A 6 30.07 21.64 -1.07
N SER A 7 30.91 22.66 -0.86
CA SER A 7 31.07 23.28 0.47
C SER A 7 29.79 23.96 0.96
N LEU A 8 29.03 24.58 0.05
CA LEU A 8 27.73 25.16 0.37
C LEU A 8 26.71 24.06 0.68
N TRP A 9 26.73 22.95 -0.06
CA TRP A 9 25.85 21.82 0.21
C TRP A 9 26.13 21.20 1.58
N GLU A 10 27.39 20.98 1.96
CA GLU A 10 27.73 20.45 3.29
C GLU A 10 27.17 21.32 4.43
N GLU A 11 27.26 22.65 4.29
CA GLU A 11 26.75 23.58 5.28
C GLU A 11 25.20 23.57 5.32
N VAL A 12 24.55 23.52 4.16
CA VAL A 12 23.09 23.40 4.04
C VAL A 12 22.61 22.06 4.60
N ALA A 13 23.29 20.95 4.28
CA ALA A 13 22.99 19.60 4.74
C ALA A 13 23.09 19.49 6.27
N ASN A 14 24.12 20.07 6.88
CA ASN A 14 24.26 20.08 8.34
C ASN A 14 23.13 20.86 9.03
N ARG A 15 22.66 21.95 8.42
CA ARG A 15 21.50 22.70 8.93
C ARG A 15 20.20 21.93 8.75
N LEU A 16 20.03 21.24 7.62
CA LEU A 16 18.89 20.36 7.38
C LEU A 16 18.85 19.19 8.35
N ARG A 17 19.99 18.58 8.71
CA ARG A 17 20.08 17.55 9.78
C ARG A 17 19.72 18.08 11.17
N GLY A 18 19.81 19.39 11.41
CA GLY A 18 19.33 20.01 12.64
C GLY A 18 17.82 20.26 12.66
N ALA A 19 17.20 20.38 11.48
CA ALA A 19 15.77 20.63 11.32
C ALA A 19 14.95 19.35 11.00
N LEU A 20 15.62 18.31 10.50
CA LEU A 20 15.05 17.03 10.10
C LEU A 20 15.75 15.90 10.86
N ASN A 21 15.02 14.82 11.16
CA ASN A 21 15.65 13.64 11.75
C ASN A 21 16.54 12.88 10.74
N GLU A 22 17.42 12.03 11.26
CA GLU A 22 18.43 11.31 10.48
C GLU A 22 17.82 10.40 9.40
N ALA A 23 16.63 9.83 9.65
CA ALA A 23 15.92 8.96 8.72
C ALA A 23 15.31 9.75 7.53
N THR A 24 14.66 10.89 7.79
CA THR A 24 14.12 11.78 6.75
C THR A 24 15.24 12.37 5.93
N PHE A 25 16.31 12.81 6.60
CA PHE A 25 17.51 13.30 5.92
C PHE A 25 18.13 12.21 5.04
N GLY A 26 18.31 11.00 5.60
CA GLY A 26 18.86 9.86 4.87
C GLY A 26 18.00 9.42 3.69
N THR A 27 16.68 9.54 3.77
CA THR A 27 15.79 9.11 2.69
C THR A 27 15.83 10.07 1.49
N TRP A 28 15.87 11.38 1.73
CA TRP A 28 15.72 12.38 0.66
C TRP A 28 17.03 13.04 0.24
N PHE A 29 18.02 13.09 1.13
CA PHE A 29 19.24 13.88 0.95
C PHE A 29 20.53 13.05 1.05
N ALA A 30 20.46 11.74 1.30
CA ALA A 30 21.67 10.89 1.37
C ALA A 30 22.48 10.91 0.07
N ASP A 31 21.78 10.85 -1.07
CA ASP A 31 22.40 10.83 -2.41
C ASP A 31 22.32 12.21 -3.10
N ALA A 32 22.08 13.29 -2.35
CA ALA A 32 22.05 14.64 -2.89
C ALA A 32 23.43 15.30 -2.81
N ALA A 33 23.84 16.01 -3.86
CA ALA A 33 25.16 16.65 -3.96
C ALA A 33 25.08 18.01 -4.65
N GLY A 34 25.91 18.97 -4.22
CA GLY A 34 25.98 20.30 -4.84
C GLY A 34 26.64 20.20 -6.21
N GLU A 35 25.89 20.47 -7.28
CA GLU A 35 26.39 20.29 -8.65
C GLU A 35 27.04 21.55 -9.21
N ASP A 36 26.42 22.72 -8.98
CA ASP A 36 26.90 24.00 -9.51
C ASP A 36 26.54 25.17 -8.58
N LEU A 37 27.41 26.18 -8.58
CA LEU A 37 27.23 27.39 -7.78
C LEU A 37 27.62 28.62 -8.59
N SER A 38 26.63 29.46 -8.87
CA SER A 38 26.78 30.77 -9.50
C SER A 38 26.32 31.88 -8.54
N ASP A 39 26.58 33.14 -8.89
CA ASP A 39 26.17 34.30 -8.08
C ASP A 39 24.64 34.35 -7.87
N ASP A 40 23.85 33.88 -8.84
CA ASP A 40 22.38 33.96 -8.83
C ASP A 40 21.68 32.63 -8.50
N ALA A 41 22.37 31.49 -8.63
CA ALA A 41 21.74 30.18 -8.46
C ALA A 41 22.67 29.11 -7.86
N PHE A 42 22.07 28.24 -7.05
CA PHE A 42 22.66 27.01 -6.52
C PHE A 42 21.91 25.80 -7.08
N THR A 43 22.66 24.86 -7.66
CA THR A 43 22.11 23.65 -8.28
C THR A 43 22.44 22.44 -7.42
N LEU A 44 21.41 21.68 -7.03
CA LEU A 44 21.52 20.47 -6.23
C LEU A 44 21.12 19.26 -7.08
N ALA A 45 22.03 18.31 -7.24
CA ALA A 45 21.78 17.06 -7.91
C ALA A 45 21.12 16.05 -6.95
N VAL A 46 20.13 15.31 -7.44
CA VAL A 46 19.37 14.28 -6.71
C VAL A 46 19.25 13.00 -7.54
N PRO A 47 19.03 11.82 -6.93
CA PRO A 47 19.22 10.53 -7.60
C PRO A 47 18.18 10.17 -8.67
N ASN A 48 16.99 10.78 -8.66
CA ASN A 48 15.93 10.50 -9.64
C ASN A 48 14.88 11.63 -9.69
N ASP A 49 14.08 11.66 -10.76
CA ASP A 49 13.03 12.66 -10.99
C ASP A 49 11.99 12.71 -9.84
N PHE A 50 11.69 11.56 -9.24
CA PHE A 50 10.77 11.49 -8.10
C PHE A 50 11.29 12.24 -6.87
N THR A 51 12.57 12.05 -6.54
CA THR A 51 13.26 12.77 -5.45
C THR A 51 13.31 14.26 -5.76
N ARG A 52 13.54 14.62 -7.03
CA ARG A 52 13.52 16.02 -7.49
C ARG A 52 12.18 16.68 -7.20
N GLU A 53 11.10 16.13 -7.76
CA GLU A 53 9.74 16.67 -7.62
C GLU A 53 9.30 16.77 -6.16
N TRP A 54 9.71 15.78 -5.35
CA TRP A 54 9.40 15.74 -3.93
C TRP A 54 10.10 16.85 -3.14
N ILE A 55 11.42 17.02 -3.34
CA ILE A 55 12.20 18.07 -2.69
C ILE A 55 11.71 19.45 -3.14
N GLU A 56 11.41 19.62 -4.44
CA GLU A 56 10.85 20.85 -5.00
C GLU A 56 9.52 21.25 -4.34
N SER A 57 8.66 20.27 -4.09
CA SER A 57 7.32 20.52 -3.55
C SER A 57 7.32 20.74 -2.02
N HIS A 58 8.22 20.11 -1.27
CA HIS A 58 8.11 20.04 0.20
C HIS A 58 9.29 20.63 0.96
N PHE A 59 10.50 20.60 0.41
CA PHE A 59 11.71 21.02 1.11
C PHE A 59 12.38 22.25 0.50
N LEU A 60 11.93 22.70 -0.67
CA LEU A 60 12.49 23.85 -1.37
C LEU A 60 12.51 25.12 -0.51
N GLY A 61 11.47 25.32 0.32
CA GLY A 61 11.43 26.43 1.28
C GLY A 61 12.54 26.34 2.34
N LEU A 62 12.78 25.16 2.89
CA LEU A 62 13.84 24.93 3.89
C LEU A 62 15.23 25.05 3.28
N ILE A 63 15.43 24.53 2.06
CA ILE A 63 16.70 24.64 1.35
C ILE A 63 17.00 26.11 1.01
N ARG A 64 16.01 26.88 0.55
CA ARG A 64 16.17 28.33 0.30
C ARG A 64 16.53 29.09 1.56
N ALA A 65 15.89 28.79 2.69
CA ALA A 65 16.21 29.41 3.98
C ALA A 65 17.66 29.07 4.40
N ALA A 66 18.04 27.80 4.30
CA ALA A 66 19.40 27.35 4.64
C ALA A 66 20.47 27.96 3.72
N VAL A 67 20.21 28.07 2.41
CA VAL A 67 21.12 28.69 1.43
C VAL A 67 21.25 30.20 1.70
N LYS A 68 20.15 30.88 2.02
CA LYS A 68 20.16 32.31 2.36
C LYS A 68 20.98 32.57 3.62
N ASP A 69 20.80 31.76 4.65
CA ASP A 69 21.52 31.91 5.91
C ASP A 69 23.00 31.48 5.82
N ALA A 70 23.38 30.68 4.82
CA ALA A 70 24.78 30.30 4.57
C ALA A 70 25.51 31.33 3.68
N THR A 71 24.82 31.91 2.68
CA THR A 71 25.44 32.83 1.70
C THR A 71 25.18 34.31 1.97
N GLY A 72 24.27 34.63 2.90
CA GLY A 72 23.88 36.00 3.28
C GLY A 72 22.95 36.71 2.28
N HIS A 73 22.64 36.10 1.13
CA HIS A 73 21.80 36.66 0.08
C HIS A 73 20.85 35.58 -0.48
N GLU A 74 19.73 35.98 -1.09
CA GLU A 74 18.83 35.02 -1.74
C GLU A 74 19.41 34.54 -3.07
N ARG A 75 19.60 33.22 -3.20
CA ARG A 75 19.95 32.55 -4.46
C ARG A 75 18.82 31.63 -4.91
N ALA A 76 18.63 31.51 -6.22
CA ALA A 76 17.67 30.57 -6.76
C ALA A 76 18.17 29.13 -6.59
N VAL A 77 17.37 28.26 -5.95
CA VAL A 77 17.68 26.83 -5.81
C VAL A 77 17.09 26.08 -6.99
N ARG A 78 17.92 25.36 -7.74
CA ARG A 78 17.52 24.48 -8.86
C ARG A 78 17.87 23.04 -8.52
N LEU A 79 17.00 22.11 -8.90
CA LEU A 79 17.25 20.68 -8.72
C LEU A 79 17.47 20.00 -10.08
N THR A 80 18.45 19.12 -10.14
CA THR A 80 18.81 18.34 -11.34
C THR A 80 18.89 16.86 -10.98
N VAL A 81 18.64 15.98 -11.95
CA VAL A 81 18.77 14.53 -11.72
C VAL A 81 20.16 14.10 -12.14
N SER A 82 20.92 13.52 -11.22
CA SER A 82 22.25 13.00 -11.52
C SER A 82 22.13 11.70 -12.31
N GLY A 83 22.53 11.74 -13.58
CA GLY A 83 22.54 10.58 -14.49
C GLY A 83 23.74 9.67 -14.29
N LEU A 84 23.88 9.04 -13.12
CA LEU A 84 24.87 8.00 -12.87
C LEU A 84 24.20 6.79 -12.18
N GLY A 85 24.25 5.63 -12.85
CA GLY A 85 23.70 4.37 -12.37
C GLY A 85 24.37 3.83 -11.09
N PRO A 86 23.84 2.74 -10.50
CA PRO A 86 24.11 2.38 -9.11
C PRO A 86 25.56 1.91 -8.95
N ALA A 87 26.32 2.63 -8.12
CA ALA A 87 27.63 2.21 -7.64
C ALA A 87 27.49 1.55 -6.25
N LYS A 88 28.20 0.42 -6.11
CA LYS A 88 28.30 -0.43 -4.92
C LYS A 88 28.86 0.29 -3.70
N SER A 89 28.43 -0.11 -2.50
CA SER A 89 29.24 -0.19 -1.27
C SER A 89 28.56 -1.19 -0.34
N ASP A 90 29.13 -2.38 -0.09
CA ASP A 90 30.26 -2.73 0.78
C ASP A 90 30.02 -2.51 2.28
N GLU A 91 30.30 -3.61 2.99
CA GLU A 91 30.18 -3.87 4.42
C GLU A 91 31.02 -2.91 5.27
N GLY A 92 30.52 -2.63 6.47
CA GLY A 92 31.29 -1.90 7.50
C GLY A 92 30.49 -1.69 8.78
N ASP A 93 30.54 -2.67 9.67
CA ASP A 93 30.24 -2.51 11.10
C ASP A 93 31.17 -1.43 11.69
N PRO A 94 30.73 -0.63 12.68
CA PRO A 94 31.19 -0.95 14.03
C PRO A 94 30.24 -0.58 15.20
N ALA A 95 30.20 -1.51 16.16
CA ALA A 95 30.47 -1.33 17.59
C ALA A 95 29.67 -0.28 18.41
N SER A 96 28.75 -0.83 19.21
CA SER A 96 28.66 -0.71 20.67
C SER A 96 29.11 0.62 21.32
N GLN A 97 28.14 1.43 21.75
CA GLN A 97 28.28 2.27 22.94
C GLN A 97 27.06 2.18 23.85
N GLU A 98 27.29 1.58 25.02
CA GLU A 98 26.39 1.59 26.17
C GLU A 98 26.21 3.02 26.71
N ARG A 99 24.95 3.40 27.00
CA ARG A 99 24.62 4.48 27.95
C ARG A 99 23.36 4.14 28.77
N PRO A 100 23.24 4.71 29.99
CA PRO A 100 22.90 3.93 31.19
C PRO A 100 21.41 3.93 31.56
N ALA A 101 21.05 2.89 32.31
CA ALA A 101 19.76 2.70 32.96
C ALA A 101 19.33 3.93 33.78
N ARG A 102 18.09 4.38 33.55
CA ARG A 102 17.35 5.22 34.51
C ARG A 102 16.11 4.48 35.00
N ILE A 103 15.95 4.60 36.31
CA ILE A 103 15.08 3.88 37.23
C ILE A 103 13.60 4.09 36.90
N ALA A 104 12.84 3.00 37.03
CA ALA A 104 11.40 2.90 36.84
C ALA A 104 10.59 3.90 37.69
N GLN A 105 9.54 4.46 37.09
CA GLN A 105 8.36 4.92 37.81
C GLN A 105 7.12 4.28 37.17
N ASP A 106 6.40 3.52 37.98
CA ASP A 106 5.18 2.80 37.66
C ASP A 106 4.14 3.71 37.00
N HIS A 107 3.84 3.44 35.74
CA HIS A 107 2.53 3.69 35.12
C HIS A 107 2.05 2.33 34.59
N PRO A 108 0.79 1.92 34.85
CA PRO A 108 0.30 0.65 34.34
C PRO A 108 0.28 0.70 32.80
N PRO A 109 0.78 -0.34 32.12
CA PRO A 109 0.93 -0.31 30.67
C PRO A 109 -0.44 -0.18 30.00
N SER A 110 -0.58 0.90 29.23
CA SER A 110 -1.65 1.11 28.26
C SER A 110 -1.71 -0.11 27.34
N GLY A 111 -2.78 -0.90 27.47
CA GLY A 111 -3.23 -1.96 26.55
C GLY A 111 -2.14 -2.62 25.71
N GLY A 112 -1.43 -3.58 26.30
CA GLY A 112 -0.34 -4.31 25.66
C GLY A 112 -0.67 -4.84 24.26
N MET A 113 -0.17 -4.15 23.25
CA MET A 113 0.00 -4.73 21.92
C MET A 113 1.20 -5.69 22.02
N PRO A 114 1.09 -6.95 21.57
CA PRO A 114 2.24 -7.82 21.44
C PRO A 114 3.27 -7.15 20.52
N PRO A 115 4.59 -7.26 20.78
CA PRO A 115 5.66 -6.62 20.00
C PRO A 115 5.87 -7.32 18.64
N LYS A 116 4.78 -7.52 17.87
CA LYS A 116 4.78 -8.21 16.57
C LYS A 116 4.68 -7.26 15.39
N TYR A 117 4.23 -6.03 15.60
CA TYR A 117 3.92 -5.08 14.52
C TYR A 117 4.62 -3.74 14.76
N THR A 118 5.93 -3.71 14.51
CA THR A 118 6.78 -2.52 14.56
C THR A 118 7.25 -2.12 13.18
N PHE A 119 7.70 -0.87 13.01
CA PHE A 119 8.35 -0.43 11.76
C PHE A 119 9.59 -1.29 11.45
N ASP A 120 10.39 -1.65 12.45
CA ASP A 120 11.59 -2.48 12.27
C ASP A 120 11.33 -3.89 11.69
N LEU A 121 10.13 -4.42 11.94
CA LEU A 121 9.70 -5.72 11.42
C LEU A 121 9.01 -5.61 10.07
N PHE A 122 8.69 -4.40 9.61
CA PHE A 122 8.07 -4.17 8.31
C PHE A 122 9.12 -4.16 7.21
N VAL A 123 8.98 -5.04 6.21
CA VAL A 123 9.92 -5.09 5.07
C VAL A 123 9.46 -4.11 3.99
N ILE A 124 10.33 -3.14 3.71
CA ILE A 124 10.06 -2.08 2.74
C ILE A 124 10.42 -2.56 1.33
N GLY A 125 9.51 -2.36 0.39
CA GLY A 125 9.66 -2.65 -1.03
C GLY A 125 9.06 -1.55 -1.90
N SER A 126 9.24 -1.66 -3.21
CA SER A 126 8.68 -0.70 -4.19
C SER A 126 7.17 -0.48 -4.01
N SER A 127 6.44 -1.55 -3.69
CA SER A 127 4.97 -1.59 -3.59
C SER A 127 4.38 -1.00 -2.30
N ASN A 128 5.20 -0.72 -1.29
CA ASN A 128 4.74 -0.30 0.05
C ASN A 128 5.55 0.85 0.66
N ARG A 129 6.61 1.31 -0.01
CA ARG A 129 7.52 2.35 0.47
C ARG A 129 6.80 3.66 0.83
N PHE A 130 5.86 4.08 -0.02
CA PHE A 130 5.13 5.32 0.21
C PHE A 130 4.21 5.21 1.43
N ALA A 131 3.45 4.12 1.56
CA ALA A 131 2.61 3.87 2.72
C ALA A 131 3.41 3.78 4.02
N HIS A 132 4.58 3.12 3.98
CA HIS A 132 5.49 3.06 5.12
C HIS A 132 6.00 4.45 5.52
N ALA A 133 6.48 5.25 4.56
CA ALA A 133 6.98 6.60 4.81
C ALA A 133 5.89 7.51 5.38
N ALA A 134 4.68 7.44 4.82
CA ALA A 134 3.52 8.19 5.31
C ALA A 134 3.15 7.79 6.75
N ALA A 135 3.13 6.48 7.04
CA ALA A 135 2.86 5.96 8.39
C ALA A 135 3.93 6.41 9.39
N LEU A 136 5.20 6.37 9.01
CA LEU A 136 6.29 6.85 9.87
C LEU A 136 6.17 8.36 10.14
N ALA A 137 5.89 9.17 9.11
CA ALA A 137 5.74 10.62 9.26
C ALA A 137 4.61 11.01 10.23
N VAL A 138 3.47 10.33 10.18
CA VAL A 138 2.36 10.58 11.13
C VAL A 138 2.62 10.01 12.52
N ALA A 139 3.52 9.04 12.67
CA ALA A 139 3.95 8.53 13.96
C ALA A 139 4.95 9.48 14.65
N GLU A 140 5.85 10.08 13.88
CA GLU A 140 6.87 11.03 14.35
C GLU A 140 6.30 12.41 14.68
N ALA A 141 5.40 12.92 13.82
CA ALA A 141 4.76 14.21 14.01
C ALA A 141 3.22 14.08 13.90
N PRO A 142 2.56 13.46 14.91
CA PRO A 142 1.12 13.28 14.90
C PRO A 142 0.37 14.59 14.68
N ALA A 143 -0.59 14.55 13.75
CA ALA A 143 -1.45 15.62 13.29
C ALA A 143 -0.74 16.84 12.64
N GLN A 144 0.58 16.81 12.47
CA GLN A 144 1.34 17.90 11.83
C GLN A 144 1.66 17.61 10.36
N ALA A 145 1.96 16.36 10.01
CA ALA A 145 2.27 15.97 8.63
C ALA A 145 0.99 15.78 7.80
N TYR A 146 0.21 14.75 8.13
CA TYR A 146 -1.01 14.38 7.40
C TYR A 146 -2.11 13.97 8.36
N ASN A 147 -3.29 14.58 8.24
CA ASN A 147 -4.45 14.19 9.05
C ASN A 147 -5.74 14.27 8.22
N PRO A 148 -6.50 13.17 8.07
CA PRO A 148 -6.13 11.81 8.42
C PRO A 148 -5.08 11.23 7.46
N LEU A 149 -4.45 10.13 7.86
CA LEU A 149 -3.78 9.21 6.94
C LEU A 149 -4.73 8.06 6.60
N PHE A 150 -4.95 7.80 5.32
CA PHE A 150 -5.80 6.71 4.83
C PHE A 150 -4.96 5.71 4.02
N ILE A 151 -4.80 4.49 4.54
CA ILE A 151 -4.01 3.42 3.92
C ILE A 151 -4.96 2.37 3.34
N TYR A 152 -4.89 2.08 2.05
CA TYR A 152 -5.72 1.04 1.44
C TYR A 152 -4.92 0.01 0.65
N GLY A 153 -5.54 -1.12 0.35
CA GLY A 153 -4.93 -2.21 -0.42
C GLY A 153 -5.62 -3.53 -0.12
N SER A 154 -5.39 -4.56 -0.92
CA SER A 154 -6.01 -5.87 -0.73
C SER A 154 -5.68 -6.50 0.64
N THR A 155 -6.37 -7.59 0.97
CA THR A 155 -6.17 -8.32 2.23
C THR A 155 -4.74 -8.84 2.35
N GLY A 156 -4.18 -8.80 3.56
CA GLY A 156 -2.87 -9.38 3.83
C GLY A 156 -1.66 -8.65 3.21
N LEU A 157 -1.77 -7.34 2.91
CA LEU A 157 -0.64 -6.54 2.39
C LEU A 157 0.11 -5.73 3.45
N GLY A 158 -0.27 -5.82 4.73
CA GLY A 158 0.45 -5.14 5.83
C GLY A 158 -0.20 -3.86 6.37
N LYS A 159 -1.45 -3.54 5.98
CA LYS A 159 -2.21 -2.39 6.52
C LYS A 159 -2.28 -2.39 8.06
N THR A 160 -2.75 -3.49 8.65
CA THR A 160 -2.81 -3.67 10.11
C THR A 160 -1.44 -3.54 10.76
N HIS A 161 -0.38 -4.03 10.10
CA HIS A 161 1.00 -3.91 10.60
C HIS A 161 1.39 -2.44 10.69
N LEU A 162 1.22 -1.66 9.61
CA LEU A 162 1.53 -0.23 9.62
C LEU A 162 0.71 0.54 10.66
N LEU A 163 -0.59 0.28 10.78
CA LEU A 163 -1.42 0.93 11.80
C LEU A 163 -0.90 0.66 13.21
N GLN A 164 -0.63 -0.60 13.54
CA GLN A 164 -0.12 -0.95 14.87
C GLN A 164 1.31 -0.44 15.11
N ALA A 165 2.14 -0.39 14.07
CA ALA A 165 3.47 0.20 14.14
C ALA A 165 3.43 1.69 14.48
N VAL A 166 2.48 2.45 13.90
CA VAL A 166 2.23 3.85 14.32
C VAL A 166 1.89 3.93 15.80
N GLY A 167 0.95 3.10 16.27
CA GLY A 167 0.52 3.11 17.66
C GLY A 167 1.63 2.75 18.64
N GLN A 168 2.45 1.76 18.29
CA GLN A 168 3.60 1.36 19.09
C GLN A 168 4.67 2.44 19.10
N TYR A 169 5.01 3.01 17.93
CA TYR A 169 5.99 4.09 17.84
C TYR A 169 5.60 5.29 18.69
N VAL A 170 4.33 5.70 18.64
CA VAL A 170 3.79 6.79 19.46
C VAL A 170 3.87 6.46 20.96
N GLY A 171 3.59 5.21 21.35
CA GLY A 171 3.73 4.76 22.72
C GLY A 171 5.18 4.80 23.23
N ASP A 172 6.14 4.42 22.38
CA ASP A 172 7.55 4.32 22.73
C ASP A 172 8.29 5.67 22.66
N HIS A 173 7.92 6.55 21.72
CA HIS A 173 8.66 7.79 21.40
C HIS A 173 7.84 9.09 21.54
N GLY A 174 6.52 8.99 21.72
CA GLY A 174 5.61 10.13 21.68
C GLY A 174 5.60 11.01 22.92
N ASN A 175 6.57 10.91 23.84
CA ASN A 175 6.67 11.75 25.04
C ASN A 175 5.36 11.85 25.88
N GLY A 176 4.66 10.73 26.07
CA GLY A 176 3.42 10.67 26.85
C GLY A 176 2.13 10.83 26.03
N LEU A 177 2.22 10.97 24.70
CA LEU A 177 1.07 10.85 23.81
C LEU A 177 0.43 9.45 23.90
N THR A 178 -0.89 9.42 23.76
CA THR A 178 -1.67 8.18 23.87
C THR A 178 -2.23 7.76 22.52
N ALA A 179 -2.07 6.48 22.17
CA ALA A 179 -2.59 5.90 20.93
C ALA A 179 -3.62 4.80 21.22
N ARG A 180 -4.66 4.72 20.37
CA ARG A 180 -5.68 3.67 20.42
C ARG A 180 -5.84 3.02 19.06
N TYR A 181 -5.53 1.74 18.99
CA TYR A 181 -5.92 0.86 17.89
C TYR A 181 -7.31 0.24 18.13
N VAL A 182 -8.12 0.21 17.08
CA VAL A 182 -9.44 -0.43 17.08
C VAL A 182 -9.81 -0.89 15.67
N THR A 183 -10.49 -2.03 15.54
CA THR A 183 -11.15 -2.41 14.27
C THR A 183 -12.51 -1.73 14.16
N SER A 184 -12.97 -1.43 12.95
CA SER A 184 -14.32 -0.87 12.73
C SER A 184 -15.43 -1.73 13.34
N GLU A 185 -15.28 -3.05 13.33
CA GLU A 185 -16.20 -3.99 13.98
C GLU A 185 -16.20 -3.84 15.51
N THR A 186 -15.02 -3.73 16.14
CA THR A 186 -14.92 -3.51 17.60
C THR A 186 -15.55 -2.18 17.99
N PHE A 187 -15.28 -1.12 17.22
CA PHE A 187 -15.89 0.19 17.42
C PHE A 187 -17.42 0.11 17.33
N MET A 188 -17.95 -0.62 16.33
CA MET A 188 -19.39 -0.84 16.19
C MET A 188 -19.99 -1.59 17.38
N ASN A 189 -19.34 -2.68 17.81
CA ASN A 189 -19.81 -3.47 18.95
C ASN A 189 -19.82 -2.65 20.24
N ASP A 190 -18.78 -1.83 20.47
CA ASP A 190 -18.72 -0.91 21.60
C ASP A 190 -19.83 0.13 21.55
N PHE A 191 -20.14 0.68 20.36
CA PHE A 191 -21.24 1.62 20.18
C PHE A 191 -22.59 0.99 20.49
N ILE A 192 -22.88 -0.19 19.91
CA ILE A 192 -24.14 -0.93 20.13
C ILE A 192 -24.35 -1.24 21.61
N ASN A 193 -23.31 -1.72 22.29
CA ASN A 193 -23.37 -2.01 23.73
C ASN A 193 -23.62 -0.74 24.54
N SER A 194 -22.99 0.39 24.18
CA SER A 194 -23.18 1.67 24.87
C SER A 194 -24.61 2.21 24.74
N LEU A 195 -25.26 1.99 23.59
CA LEU A 195 -26.66 2.35 23.38
C LEU A 195 -27.60 1.49 24.22
N ARG A 196 -27.36 0.16 24.25
CA ARG A 196 -28.15 -0.78 25.07
C ARG A 196 -28.07 -0.43 26.55
N ASP A 197 -26.88 -0.11 27.04
CA ASP A 197 -26.62 0.09 28.46
C ASP A 197 -26.85 1.55 28.89
N LYS A 198 -27.30 2.43 27.96
CA LYS A 198 -27.48 3.89 28.16
C LYS A 198 -26.22 4.61 28.65
N ARG A 199 -25.05 4.20 28.17
CA ARG A 199 -23.72 4.70 28.57
C ARG A 199 -22.95 5.31 27.40
N ILE A 200 -23.61 6.16 26.60
CA ILE A 200 -22.98 6.79 25.43
C ILE A 200 -21.78 7.67 25.79
N GLU A 201 -21.78 8.32 26.96
CA GLU A 201 -20.65 9.13 27.42
C GLU A 201 -19.39 8.30 27.65
N GLY A 202 -19.53 7.08 28.15
CA GLY A 202 -18.39 6.16 28.30
C GLY A 202 -17.78 5.74 26.97
N PHE A 203 -18.62 5.60 25.93
CA PHE A 203 -18.17 5.36 24.57
C PHE A 203 -17.40 6.56 24.00
N LYS A 204 -17.94 7.77 24.13
CA LYS A 204 -17.25 8.99 23.69
C LYS A 204 -15.90 9.15 24.38
N GLN A 205 -15.85 8.97 25.70
CA GLN A 205 -14.61 9.09 26.45
C GLN A 205 -13.58 8.02 26.04
N ARG A 206 -14.02 6.82 25.66
CA ARG A 206 -13.15 5.75 25.16
C ARG A 206 -12.51 6.08 23.81
N TYR A 207 -13.14 6.86 22.94
CA TYR A 207 -12.64 7.06 21.57
C TYR A 207 -12.21 8.49 21.25
N ARG A 208 -12.58 9.48 22.07
CA ARG A 208 -12.33 10.91 21.80
C ARG A 208 -11.25 11.54 22.69
N THR A 209 -10.58 10.75 23.52
CA THR A 209 -9.56 11.23 24.48
C THR A 209 -8.12 10.97 24.05
N TYR A 210 -7.90 10.04 23.12
CA TYR A 210 -6.58 9.67 22.65
C TYR A 210 -5.98 10.73 21.74
N ASP A 211 -4.65 10.83 21.75
CA ASP A 211 -3.92 11.72 20.86
C ASP A 211 -3.82 11.17 19.44
N VAL A 212 -3.86 9.85 19.31
CA VAL A 212 -3.83 9.11 18.04
C VAL A 212 -4.91 8.04 18.03
N LEU A 213 -5.85 8.12 17.08
CA LEU A 213 -6.85 7.08 16.82
C LEU A 213 -6.53 6.33 15.53
N LEU A 214 -6.35 5.01 15.65
CA LEU A 214 -6.03 4.11 14.55
C LEU A 214 -7.21 3.17 14.32
N VAL A 215 -7.85 3.28 13.16
CA VAL A 215 -9.08 2.55 12.84
C VAL A 215 -8.83 1.62 11.67
N ASP A 216 -8.85 0.32 11.95
CA ASP A 216 -8.62 -0.72 10.95
C ASP A 216 -9.93 -1.11 10.23
N ASP A 217 -9.82 -1.44 8.95
CA ASP A 217 -10.88 -2.01 8.12
C ASP A 217 -12.17 -1.16 8.05
N VAL A 218 -12.06 0.13 7.68
CA VAL A 218 -13.21 1.07 7.60
C VAL A 218 -14.27 0.70 6.56
N GLN A 219 -13.99 -0.24 5.66
CA GLN A 219 -14.99 -0.82 4.76
C GLN A 219 -16.17 -1.46 5.52
N PHE A 220 -15.98 -1.89 6.78
CA PHE A 220 -17.08 -2.44 7.59
C PHE A 220 -18.12 -1.40 8.05
N LEU A 221 -17.91 -0.11 7.74
CA LEU A 221 -18.93 0.94 7.90
C LEU A 221 -20.02 0.88 6.82
N GLU A 222 -19.78 0.14 5.73
CA GLU A 222 -20.73 -0.05 4.62
C GLU A 222 -22.08 -0.59 5.11
N GLY A 223 -23.15 0.15 4.78
CA GLY A 223 -24.54 -0.18 5.12
C GLY A 223 -24.90 0.04 6.60
N LYS A 224 -24.11 0.81 7.34
CA LYS A 224 -24.26 1.03 8.79
C LYS A 224 -24.48 2.50 9.15
N ASP A 225 -25.56 3.09 8.67
CA ASP A 225 -25.83 4.55 8.75
C ASP A 225 -25.64 5.15 10.15
N ARG A 226 -26.25 4.57 11.19
CA ARG A 226 -26.08 5.05 12.59
C ARG A 226 -24.63 5.03 13.07
N MET A 227 -23.87 4.05 12.59
CA MET A 227 -22.47 3.87 12.96
C MET A 227 -21.57 4.83 12.17
N GLN A 228 -21.88 5.07 10.89
CA GLN A 228 -21.26 6.14 10.10
C GLN A 228 -21.48 7.52 10.75
N GLU A 229 -22.69 7.81 11.23
CA GLU A 229 -22.99 9.06 11.92
C GLU A 229 -22.15 9.24 13.20
N GLU A 230 -22.09 8.22 14.08
CA GLU A 230 -21.28 8.31 15.30
C GLU A 230 -19.78 8.38 14.99
N PHE A 231 -19.32 7.65 13.98
CA PHE A 231 -17.94 7.74 13.51
C PHE A 231 -17.61 9.14 12.99
N PHE A 232 -18.50 9.75 12.23
CA PHE A 232 -18.36 11.13 11.75
C PHE A 232 -18.21 12.12 12.91
N HIS A 233 -19.00 11.98 13.98
CA HIS A 233 -18.87 12.84 15.16
C HIS A 233 -17.56 12.61 15.92
N THR A 234 -17.14 11.36 16.06
CA THR A 234 -15.86 11.00 16.69
C THR A 234 -14.68 11.56 15.90
N PHE A 235 -14.70 11.38 14.58
CA PHE A 235 -13.71 11.91 13.66
C PHE A 235 -13.59 13.44 13.76
N ASN A 236 -14.71 14.16 13.71
CA ASN A 236 -14.69 15.63 13.84
C ASN A 236 -14.10 16.08 15.17
N THR A 237 -14.54 15.47 16.27
CA THR A 237 -14.10 15.86 17.61
C THR A 237 -12.59 15.73 17.74
N LEU A 238 -12.02 14.62 17.24
CA LEU A 238 -10.59 14.38 17.26
C LEU A 238 -9.83 15.32 16.33
N TYR A 239 -10.33 15.49 15.11
CA TYR A 239 -9.70 16.34 14.11
C TYR A 239 -9.62 17.82 14.56
N GLU A 240 -10.73 18.38 15.05
CA GLU A 240 -10.80 19.75 15.56
C GLU A 240 -9.92 19.96 16.79
N ALA A 241 -9.71 18.91 17.60
CA ALA A 241 -8.81 18.91 18.74
C ALA A 241 -7.33 18.68 18.35
N GLY A 242 -7.00 18.63 17.05
CA GLY A 242 -5.64 18.40 16.56
C GLY A 242 -5.10 17.01 16.88
N LYS A 243 -5.97 16.00 17.04
CA LYS A 243 -5.58 14.62 17.27
C LYS A 243 -5.37 13.89 15.95
N GLN A 244 -4.40 12.98 15.90
CA GLN A 244 -4.08 12.21 14.70
C GLN A 244 -5.13 11.12 14.46
N ILE A 245 -5.55 10.98 13.20
CA ILE A 245 -6.43 9.89 12.77
C ILE A 245 -5.71 9.10 11.67
N VAL A 246 -5.61 7.78 11.82
CA VAL A 246 -5.10 6.88 10.78
C VAL A 246 -6.16 5.81 10.50
N LEU A 247 -6.49 5.63 9.24
CA LEU A 247 -7.54 4.75 8.76
C LEU A 247 -6.96 3.70 7.82
N SER A 248 -7.47 2.47 7.89
CA SER A 248 -7.16 1.44 6.91
C SER A 248 -8.41 0.95 6.19
N SER A 249 -8.27 0.52 4.93
CA SER A 249 -9.36 -0.04 4.13
C SER A 249 -8.88 -1.11 3.15
N ASP A 250 -9.77 -2.01 2.72
CA ASP A 250 -9.48 -2.93 1.60
C ASP A 250 -9.54 -2.26 0.22
N ARG A 251 -10.11 -1.04 0.14
CA ARG A 251 -10.37 -0.27 -1.08
C ARG A 251 -10.33 1.24 -0.82
N PRO A 252 -10.14 2.10 -1.84
CA PRO A 252 -10.14 3.55 -1.64
C PRO A 252 -11.52 4.06 -1.18
N PRO A 253 -11.61 5.27 -0.57
CA PRO A 253 -12.87 5.82 -0.07
C PRO A 253 -13.98 5.85 -1.13
N LYS A 254 -13.61 6.10 -2.39
CA LYS A 254 -14.53 6.16 -3.52
C LYS A 254 -15.27 4.84 -3.77
N GLU A 255 -14.65 3.72 -3.43
CA GLU A 255 -15.15 2.37 -3.71
C GLU A 255 -15.87 1.73 -2.51
N ILE A 256 -15.92 2.40 -1.35
CA ILE A 256 -16.73 1.97 -0.21
C ILE A 256 -18.19 2.32 -0.52
N ALA A 257 -18.99 1.29 -0.79
CA ALA A 257 -20.38 1.49 -1.16
C ALA A 257 -21.16 2.02 0.06
N THR A 258 -22.20 2.83 -0.18
CA THR A 258 -23.06 3.41 0.88
C THR A 258 -22.33 4.25 1.95
N LEU A 259 -21.04 4.56 1.76
CA LEU A 259 -20.32 5.51 2.60
C LEU A 259 -20.86 6.92 2.34
N GLU A 260 -21.35 7.57 3.38
CA GLU A 260 -21.88 8.92 3.32
C GLU A 260 -20.86 9.90 2.75
N GLU A 261 -21.33 10.82 1.89
CA GLU A 261 -20.48 11.77 1.18
C GLU A 261 -19.63 12.63 2.13
N ARG A 262 -20.19 13.00 3.28
CA ARG A 262 -19.47 13.75 4.31
C ARG A 262 -18.34 12.96 4.95
N LEU A 263 -18.41 11.63 5.04
CA LEU A 263 -17.29 10.82 5.51
C LEU A 263 -16.26 10.62 4.42
N ARG A 264 -16.71 10.35 3.19
CA ARG A 264 -15.86 10.22 2.01
C ARG A 264 -14.96 11.44 1.82
N SER A 265 -15.54 12.64 1.85
CA SER A 265 -14.79 13.90 1.77
C SER A 265 -13.73 14.02 2.87
N ARG A 266 -14.00 13.51 4.07
CA ARG A 266 -13.08 13.52 5.21
C ARG A 266 -12.03 12.43 5.18
N PHE A 267 -12.21 11.41 4.36
CA PHE A 267 -11.14 10.46 4.09
C PHE A 267 -10.23 10.99 2.98
N GLU A 268 -10.79 11.75 2.04
CA GLU A 268 -10.10 12.29 0.86
C GLU A 268 -9.31 13.59 1.09
N TRP A 269 -9.68 14.41 2.08
CA TRP A 269 -8.96 15.66 2.34
C TRP A 269 -7.57 15.50 3.00
N GLY A 270 -7.23 14.29 3.46
CA GLY A 270 -5.95 13.97 4.09
C GLY A 270 -4.98 13.36 3.09
N LEU A 271 -4.05 12.53 3.58
CA LEU A 271 -3.18 11.74 2.70
C LEU A 271 -3.80 10.36 2.46
N ILE A 272 -3.97 10.00 1.18
CA ILE A 272 -4.36 8.65 0.76
C ILE A 272 -3.13 7.96 0.16
N THR A 273 -2.85 6.75 0.61
CA THR A 273 -1.79 5.88 0.08
C THR A 273 -2.30 4.46 -0.08
N ASP A 274 -1.81 3.78 -1.11
CA ASP A 274 -2.06 2.37 -1.34
C ASP A 274 -0.88 1.50 -0.89
N ILE A 275 -1.17 0.21 -0.70
CA ILE A 275 -0.18 -0.86 -0.61
C ILE A 275 -0.51 -1.86 -1.71
N GLN A 276 0.48 -2.14 -2.56
CA GLN A 276 0.36 -3.09 -3.66
C GLN A 276 1.03 -4.43 -3.31
N PRO A 277 0.67 -5.53 -3.99
CA PRO A 277 1.35 -6.81 -3.82
C PRO A 277 2.87 -6.68 -4.00
N PRO A 278 3.68 -7.26 -3.10
CA PRO A 278 5.14 -7.18 -3.17
C PRO A 278 5.72 -7.93 -4.37
N ASP A 279 6.81 -7.41 -4.93
CA ASP A 279 7.63 -8.09 -5.92
C ASP A 279 8.36 -9.32 -5.32
N LEU A 280 8.95 -10.16 -6.18
CA LEU A 280 9.60 -11.40 -5.73
C LEU A 280 10.71 -11.14 -4.70
N GLU A 281 11.51 -10.10 -4.93
CA GLU A 281 12.60 -9.70 -4.04
C GLU A 281 12.07 -9.33 -2.65
N THR A 282 11.03 -8.50 -2.59
CA THR A 282 10.37 -8.10 -1.35
C THR A 282 9.74 -9.31 -0.65
N ARG A 283 9.12 -10.25 -1.38
CA ARG A 283 8.58 -11.49 -0.80
C ARG A 283 9.66 -12.37 -0.17
N ILE A 284 10.80 -12.54 -0.84
CA ILE A 284 11.94 -13.27 -0.29
C ILE A 284 12.47 -12.56 0.97
N ALA A 285 12.57 -11.24 0.95
CA ALA A 285 13.00 -10.45 2.09
C ALA A 285 12.05 -10.57 3.29
N ILE A 286 10.73 -10.59 3.06
CA ILE A 286 9.71 -10.87 4.08
C ILE A 286 9.93 -12.25 4.70
N LEU A 287 10.08 -13.29 3.87
CA LEU A 287 10.31 -14.65 4.36
C LEU A 287 11.61 -14.76 5.16
N ARG A 288 12.71 -14.15 4.69
CA ARG A 288 13.99 -14.12 5.40
C ARG A 288 13.88 -13.43 6.76
N LYS A 289 13.20 -12.28 6.81
CA LYS A 289 12.94 -11.57 8.07
C LYS A 289 12.14 -12.45 9.03
N LYS A 290 11.10 -13.13 8.54
CA LYS A 290 10.28 -14.05 9.35
C LYS A 290 11.08 -15.22 9.92
N VAL A 291 11.85 -15.91 9.08
CA VAL A 291 12.73 -17.02 9.50
C VAL A 291 13.71 -16.59 10.58
N LYS A 292 14.31 -15.40 10.42
CA LYS A 292 15.23 -14.83 11.42
C LYS A 292 14.52 -14.50 12.73
N THR A 293 13.36 -13.84 12.68
CA THR A 293 12.57 -13.46 13.86
C THR A 293 12.06 -14.69 14.63
N ASP A 294 11.63 -15.72 13.92
CA ASP A 294 11.06 -16.93 14.49
C ASP A 294 12.13 -17.98 14.88
N GLY A 295 13.42 -17.70 14.62
CA GLY A 295 14.53 -18.61 14.93
C GLY A 295 14.52 -19.90 14.11
N ILE A 296 13.94 -19.87 12.91
CA ILE A 296 13.79 -21.04 12.04
C ILE A 296 15.11 -21.26 11.29
N HIS A 297 15.63 -22.48 11.30
CA HIS A 297 16.79 -22.84 10.50
C HIS A 297 16.35 -23.36 9.13
N VAL A 298 16.78 -22.66 8.07
CA VAL A 298 16.54 -23.07 6.68
C VAL A 298 17.89 -23.47 6.07
N PRO A 299 18.18 -24.78 5.94
CA PRO A 299 19.48 -25.24 5.45
C PRO A 299 19.65 -25.00 3.95
N ASP A 300 18.56 -25.08 3.18
CA ASP A 300 18.55 -24.85 1.74
C ASP A 300 18.03 -23.42 1.42
N PRO A 301 18.89 -22.51 0.94
CA PRO A 301 18.51 -21.11 0.70
C PRO A 301 17.44 -20.95 -0.39
N ASP A 302 17.29 -21.93 -1.29
CA ASP A 302 16.36 -21.87 -2.41
C ASP A 302 14.91 -22.17 -2.00
N VAL A 303 14.69 -22.73 -0.80
CA VAL A 303 13.34 -22.96 -0.26
C VAL A 303 12.55 -21.66 -0.17
N LEU A 304 13.17 -20.58 0.30
CA LEU A 304 12.47 -19.29 0.46
C LEU A 304 12.12 -18.69 -0.91
N THR A 305 13.04 -18.82 -1.88
CA THR A 305 12.80 -18.44 -3.27
C THR A 305 11.62 -19.21 -3.84
N TYR A 306 11.62 -20.54 -3.69
CA TYR A 306 10.53 -21.40 -4.15
C TYR A 306 9.18 -21.02 -3.54
N VAL A 307 9.12 -20.80 -2.22
CA VAL A 307 7.88 -20.36 -1.53
C VAL A 307 7.42 -19.00 -2.06
N ALA A 308 8.34 -18.05 -2.27
CA ALA A 308 8.05 -16.72 -2.78
C ALA A 308 7.64 -16.69 -4.26
N GLU A 309 8.14 -17.59 -5.08
CA GLU A 309 7.68 -17.78 -6.47
C GLU A 309 6.30 -18.42 -6.49
N ARG A 310 6.02 -19.33 -5.55
CA ARG A 310 4.77 -20.07 -5.48
C ARG A 310 3.59 -19.22 -4.98
N VAL A 311 3.83 -18.30 -4.04
CA VAL A 311 2.78 -17.47 -3.45
C VAL A 311 2.98 -16.00 -3.79
N THR A 312 2.12 -15.47 -4.65
CA THR A 312 2.25 -14.12 -5.23
C THR A 312 1.15 -13.14 -4.83
N THR A 313 0.09 -13.63 -4.18
CA THR A 313 -1.18 -12.91 -3.94
C THR A 313 -1.11 -11.98 -2.73
N ASN A 314 -0.83 -12.52 -1.53
CA ASN A 314 -0.77 -11.74 -0.30
C ASN A 314 0.25 -12.31 0.71
N ILE A 315 0.70 -11.45 1.62
CA ILE A 315 1.76 -11.77 2.58
C ILE A 315 1.29 -12.81 3.60
N ARG A 316 0.02 -12.84 3.98
CA ARG A 316 -0.51 -13.83 4.92
C ARG A 316 -0.43 -15.25 4.36
N GLU A 317 -0.78 -15.43 3.09
CA GLU A 317 -0.63 -16.71 2.40
C GLU A 317 0.84 -17.09 2.26
N LEU A 318 1.71 -16.12 1.95
CA LEU A 318 3.16 -16.33 1.82
C LEU A 318 3.76 -16.85 3.14
N GLU A 319 3.46 -16.17 4.25
CA GLU A 319 3.89 -16.60 5.58
C GLU A 319 3.25 -17.92 6.02
N GLY A 320 1.99 -18.15 5.63
CA GLY A 320 1.26 -19.39 5.89
C GLY A 320 1.87 -20.58 5.15
N ALA A 321 2.33 -20.38 3.92
CA ALA A 321 3.05 -21.39 3.13
C ALA A 321 4.37 -21.77 3.81
N LEU A 322 5.19 -20.79 4.21
CA LEU A 322 6.41 -21.06 4.98
C LEU A 322 6.11 -21.82 6.28
N THR A 323 5.12 -21.36 7.04
CA THR A 323 4.70 -22.00 8.31
C THR A 323 4.33 -23.47 8.09
N ARG A 324 3.64 -23.78 6.98
CA ARG A 324 3.28 -25.16 6.63
C ARG A 324 4.50 -26.02 6.31
N VAL A 325 5.45 -25.51 5.54
CA VAL A 325 6.70 -26.23 5.21
C VAL A 325 7.50 -26.52 6.48
N VAL A 326 7.64 -25.52 7.36
CA VAL A 326 8.34 -25.64 8.64
C VAL A 326 7.66 -26.66 9.56
N ALA A 327 6.34 -26.61 9.67
CA ALA A 327 5.57 -27.57 10.46
C ALA A 327 5.75 -29.00 9.94
N PHE A 328 5.68 -29.20 8.62
CA PHE A 328 5.82 -30.53 8.02
C PHE A 328 7.24 -31.09 8.19
N SER A 329 8.28 -30.28 7.97
CA SER A 329 9.68 -30.66 8.23
C SER A 329 9.87 -31.08 9.69
N SER A 330 9.36 -30.29 10.63
CA SER A 330 9.46 -30.58 12.07
C SER A 330 8.71 -31.85 12.49
N LEU A 331 7.52 -32.08 11.96
CA LEU A 331 6.69 -33.26 12.30
C LEU A 331 7.19 -34.57 11.69
N THR A 332 7.83 -34.50 10.52
CA THR A 332 8.33 -35.70 9.80
C THR A 332 9.82 -35.96 10.01
N GLY A 333 10.55 -35.02 10.61
CA GLY A 333 12.00 -35.08 10.75
C GLY A 333 12.76 -34.99 9.42
N ARG A 334 12.08 -34.65 8.32
CA ARG A 334 12.71 -34.46 7.00
C ARG A 334 13.39 -33.08 6.95
N PRO A 335 14.58 -32.97 6.33
CA PRO A 335 15.22 -31.67 6.13
C PRO A 335 14.34 -30.77 5.26
N MET A 336 14.36 -29.46 5.54
CA MET A 336 13.62 -28.47 4.77
C MET A 336 14.38 -28.17 3.46
N THR A 337 14.01 -28.89 2.40
CA THR A 337 14.54 -28.75 1.03
C THR A 337 13.45 -28.28 0.07
N VAL A 338 13.82 -27.86 -1.14
CA VAL A 338 12.86 -27.45 -2.18
C VAL A 338 11.87 -28.58 -2.50
N GLU A 339 12.31 -29.84 -2.56
CA GLU A 339 11.41 -30.98 -2.86
C GLU A 339 10.35 -31.17 -1.76
N LEU A 340 10.73 -30.97 -0.50
CA LEU A 340 9.77 -31.00 0.61
C LEU A 340 8.74 -29.87 0.47
N ALA A 341 9.21 -28.66 0.14
CA ALA A 341 8.34 -27.51 -0.06
C ALA A 341 7.37 -27.74 -1.22
N GLU A 342 7.83 -28.32 -2.33
CA GLU A 342 6.98 -28.70 -3.46
C GLU A 342 5.90 -29.72 -3.05
N ASP A 343 6.31 -30.80 -2.37
CA ASP A 343 5.41 -31.83 -1.88
C ASP A 343 4.30 -31.28 -0.96
N VAL A 344 4.66 -30.32 -0.09
CA VAL A 344 3.75 -29.75 0.91
C VAL A 344 2.82 -28.71 0.31
N LEU A 345 3.29 -27.93 -0.66
CA LEU A 345 2.57 -26.78 -1.19
C LEU A 345 1.72 -27.11 -2.42
N LYS A 346 1.99 -28.21 -3.14
CA LYS A 346 1.32 -28.56 -4.41
C LYS A 346 -0.21 -28.60 -4.35
N ASP A 347 -0.78 -29.10 -3.25
CA ASP A 347 -2.23 -29.29 -3.13
C ASP A 347 -2.97 -28.03 -2.63
N VAL A 348 -2.24 -27.14 -1.96
CA VAL A 348 -2.80 -25.98 -1.24
C VAL A 348 -2.64 -24.72 -2.06
N PHE A 349 -1.48 -24.60 -2.69
CA PHE A 349 -1.16 -23.59 -3.66
C PHE A 349 -0.87 -24.37 -4.93
N PRO A 350 -1.86 -24.72 -5.76
CA PRO A 350 -1.60 -25.32 -7.08
C PRO A 350 -0.61 -24.45 -7.86
N GLN A 351 0.20 -25.04 -8.76
CA GLN A 351 1.11 -24.24 -9.60
C GLN A 351 0.28 -23.15 -10.26
N GLY A 352 0.84 -21.95 -10.37
CA GLY A 352 0.26 -20.87 -11.16
C GLY A 352 -0.11 -21.38 -12.55
N GLN A 353 -1.34 -21.86 -12.70
CA GLN A 353 -2.27 -21.14 -13.52
C GLN A 353 -2.86 -20.10 -12.55
N SER A 354 -2.34 -18.88 -12.47
CA SER A 354 -2.97 -17.85 -13.28
C SER A 354 -3.36 -18.47 -14.61
N VAL A 355 -4.60 -18.94 -14.74
CA VAL A 355 -5.08 -19.24 -16.09
C VAL A 355 -4.97 -17.91 -16.81
N GLU A 356 -3.95 -17.78 -17.65
CA GLU A 356 -3.76 -16.62 -18.51
C GLU A 356 -5.13 -16.41 -19.15
N ILE A 357 -5.78 -15.29 -18.83
CA ILE A 357 -7.13 -15.05 -19.30
C ILE A 357 -7.01 -14.97 -20.81
N SER A 358 -7.37 -16.06 -21.49
CA SER A 358 -7.24 -16.15 -22.94
C SER A 358 -8.52 -15.61 -23.58
N ILE A 359 -8.39 -15.08 -24.80
CA ILE A 359 -9.55 -14.64 -25.59
C ILE A 359 -10.57 -15.79 -25.72
N ARG A 360 -10.09 -17.03 -25.90
CA ARG A 360 -10.93 -18.23 -25.99
C ARG A 360 -11.77 -18.46 -24.74
N ARG A 361 -11.18 -18.30 -23.56
CA ARG A 361 -11.90 -18.46 -22.29
C ARG A 361 -12.98 -17.38 -22.09
N ILE A 362 -12.69 -16.16 -22.53
CA ILE A 362 -13.67 -15.07 -22.54
C ILE A 362 -14.81 -15.41 -23.48
N GLN A 363 -14.52 -15.93 -24.68
CA GLN A 363 -15.53 -16.40 -25.62
C GLN A 363 -16.42 -17.49 -25.00
N GLU A 364 -15.82 -18.50 -24.38
CA GLU A 364 -16.54 -19.59 -23.68
C GLU A 364 -17.48 -19.05 -22.60
N THR A 365 -16.97 -18.18 -21.72
CA THR A 365 -17.74 -17.63 -20.59
C THR A 365 -18.91 -16.76 -21.08
N VAL A 366 -18.68 -15.93 -22.09
CA VAL A 366 -19.73 -15.08 -22.69
C VAL A 366 -20.74 -15.94 -23.45
N SER A 367 -20.28 -16.93 -24.21
CA SER A 367 -21.13 -17.88 -24.92
C SER A 367 -22.09 -18.61 -23.98
N GLU A 368 -21.58 -19.13 -22.85
CA GLU A 368 -22.39 -19.77 -21.81
C GLU A 368 -23.43 -18.79 -21.24
N ARG A 369 -23.02 -17.56 -20.90
CA ARG A 369 -23.90 -16.57 -20.29
C ARG A 369 -25.08 -16.16 -21.18
N PHE A 370 -24.86 -16.14 -22.49
CA PHE A 370 -25.88 -15.76 -23.48
C PHE A 370 -26.55 -16.96 -24.16
N GLY A 371 -26.24 -18.20 -23.74
CA GLY A 371 -26.86 -19.40 -24.27
C GLY A 371 -26.56 -19.64 -25.76
N MET A 372 -25.35 -19.31 -26.22
CA MET A 372 -24.95 -19.42 -27.61
C MET A 372 -23.60 -20.13 -27.77
N THR A 373 -23.32 -20.60 -28.98
CA THR A 373 -22.03 -21.24 -29.29
C THR A 373 -20.93 -20.21 -29.62
N ILE A 374 -19.67 -20.59 -29.44
CA ILE A 374 -18.52 -19.77 -29.85
C ILE A 374 -18.55 -19.51 -31.37
N GLY A 375 -18.98 -20.50 -32.15
CA GLY A 375 -19.13 -20.35 -33.60
C GLY A 375 -20.13 -19.24 -33.97
N GLU A 376 -21.23 -19.11 -33.24
CA GLU A 376 -22.18 -18.01 -33.43
C GLU A 376 -21.59 -16.66 -33.02
N LEU A 377 -20.88 -16.63 -31.88
CA LEU A 377 -20.15 -15.46 -31.40
C LEU A 377 -19.15 -14.94 -32.45
N CYS A 378 -18.44 -15.85 -33.12
CA CYS A 378 -17.46 -15.52 -34.17
C CYS A 378 -18.07 -15.37 -35.57
N SER A 379 -19.36 -15.67 -35.77
CA SER A 379 -20.02 -15.62 -37.09
C SER A 379 -20.11 -14.21 -37.68
N ALA A 380 -20.36 -14.09 -38.99
CA ALA A 380 -20.61 -12.82 -39.66
C ALA A 380 -22.01 -12.21 -39.36
N LYS A 381 -22.88 -12.91 -38.61
CA LYS A 381 -24.25 -12.46 -38.34
C LYS A 381 -24.25 -11.16 -37.52
N ARG A 382 -25.10 -10.21 -37.94
CA ARG A 382 -25.23 -8.86 -37.35
C ARG A 382 -26.50 -8.68 -36.51
N SER A 383 -27.29 -9.73 -36.30
CA SER A 383 -28.46 -9.66 -35.42
C SER A 383 -28.06 -9.21 -34.02
N GLN A 384 -28.88 -8.39 -33.38
CA GLN A 384 -28.57 -7.82 -32.06
C GLN A 384 -28.29 -8.91 -31.02
N ALA A 385 -29.01 -10.03 -31.09
CA ALA A 385 -28.83 -11.20 -30.24
C ALA A 385 -27.42 -11.81 -30.31
N ILE A 386 -26.66 -11.57 -31.38
CA ILE A 386 -25.29 -12.06 -31.56
C ILE A 386 -24.26 -10.92 -31.50
N ALA A 387 -24.60 -9.76 -32.05
CA ALA A 387 -23.73 -8.59 -32.06
C ALA A 387 -23.44 -8.06 -30.65
N TYR A 388 -24.44 -8.03 -29.77
CA TYR A 388 -24.26 -7.52 -28.41
C TYR A 388 -23.36 -8.42 -27.54
N PRO A 389 -23.59 -9.75 -27.42
CA PRO A 389 -22.68 -10.64 -26.69
C PRO A 389 -21.24 -10.58 -27.22
N ARG A 390 -21.08 -10.48 -28.55
CA ARG A 390 -19.77 -10.33 -29.17
C ARG A 390 -19.07 -9.03 -28.79
N GLN A 391 -19.80 -7.91 -28.76
CA GLN A 391 -19.25 -6.62 -28.34
C GLN A 391 -18.79 -6.68 -26.88
N VAL A 392 -19.57 -7.33 -26.00
CA VAL A 392 -19.19 -7.58 -24.61
C VAL A 392 -17.92 -8.45 -24.52
N ALA A 393 -17.82 -9.53 -25.30
CA ALA A 393 -16.64 -10.39 -25.32
C ALA A 393 -15.38 -9.67 -25.83
N MET A 394 -15.49 -8.80 -26.83
CA MET A 394 -14.39 -7.98 -27.33
C MET A 394 -13.91 -6.97 -26.28
N TYR A 395 -14.84 -6.32 -25.59
CA TYR A 395 -14.55 -5.41 -24.48
C TYR A 395 -13.79 -6.13 -23.36
N LEU A 396 -14.31 -7.26 -22.89
CA LEU A 396 -13.65 -8.08 -21.86
C LEU A 396 -12.28 -8.57 -22.33
N SER A 397 -12.12 -8.94 -23.60
CA SER A 397 -10.83 -9.36 -24.16
C SER A 397 -9.80 -8.24 -24.15
N ARG A 398 -10.23 -6.99 -24.35
CA ARG A 398 -9.33 -5.83 -24.25
C ARG A 398 -8.99 -5.48 -22.80
N ALA A 399 -9.94 -5.64 -21.89
CA ALA A 399 -9.81 -5.24 -20.48
C ALA A 399 -9.06 -6.28 -19.64
N LEU A 400 -9.13 -7.56 -19.99
CA LEU A 400 -8.63 -8.67 -19.16
C LEU A 400 -7.42 -9.39 -19.76
N THR A 401 -6.93 -8.96 -20.94
CA THR A 401 -5.80 -9.59 -21.63
C THR A 401 -4.88 -8.54 -22.24
N ASP A 402 -3.60 -8.88 -22.43
CA ASP A 402 -2.62 -8.04 -23.14
C ASP A 402 -2.71 -8.15 -24.68
N SER A 403 -3.83 -8.67 -25.19
CA SER A 403 -4.01 -8.87 -26.64
C SER A 403 -4.25 -7.56 -27.37
N SER A 404 -3.54 -7.36 -28.48
CA SER A 404 -3.72 -6.20 -29.36
C SER A 404 -5.09 -6.23 -30.08
N LEU A 405 -5.60 -5.07 -30.48
CA LEU A 405 -6.88 -4.96 -31.22
C LEU A 405 -6.91 -5.84 -32.49
N PRO A 406 -5.83 -5.95 -33.30
CA PRO A 406 -5.81 -6.87 -34.43
C PRO A 406 -5.88 -8.35 -34.01
N LYS A 407 -5.21 -8.74 -32.92
CA LYS A 407 -5.26 -10.11 -32.40
C LYS A 407 -6.66 -10.46 -31.93
N ILE A 408 -7.32 -9.57 -31.19
CA ILE A 408 -8.72 -9.72 -30.77
C ILE A 408 -9.61 -9.87 -32.01
N GLY A 409 -9.50 -8.97 -32.98
CA GLY A 409 -10.29 -9.02 -34.22
C GLY A 409 -10.17 -10.36 -34.95
N LYS A 410 -8.95 -10.91 -35.05
CA LYS A 410 -8.67 -12.22 -35.64
C LYS A 410 -9.41 -13.36 -34.94
N GLU A 411 -9.37 -13.41 -33.61
CA GLU A 411 -10.03 -14.44 -32.80
C GLU A 411 -11.57 -14.37 -32.84
N PHE A 412 -12.13 -13.20 -33.16
CA PHE A 412 -13.58 -13.01 -33.34
C PHE A 412 -13.99 -13.09 -34.82
N GLY A 413 -13.47 -14.08 -35.56
CA GLY A 413 -13.88 -14.36 -36.95
C GLY A 413 -13.25 -13.44 -37.99
N GLY A 414 -12.00 -13.02 -37.79
CA GLY A 414 -11.25 -12.23 -38.78
C GLY A 414 -11.73 -10.79 -38.94
N ARG A 415 -12.23 -10.18 -37.85
CA ARG A 415 -12.73 -8.80 -37.85
C ARG A 415 -11.60 -7.78 -37.85
N ASP A 416 -11.88 -6.64 -38.48
CA ASP A 416 -10.98 -5.51 -38.48
C ASP A 416 -10.81 -4.91 -37.08
N HIS A 417 -9.60 -4.43 -36.77
CA HIS A 417 -9.26 -3.79 -35.50
C HIS A 417 -10.19 -2.61 -35.13
N THR A 418 -10.69 -1.88 -36.14
CA THR A 418 -11.68 -0.80 -35.96
C THR A 418 -13.00 -1.31 -35.38
N THR A 419 -13.41 -2.54 -35.72
CA THR A 419 -14.63 -3.16 -35.18
C THR A 419 -14.49 -3.44 -33.68
N VAL A 420 -13.29 -3.84 -33.24
CA VAL A 420 -12.99 -4.04 -31.81
C VAL A 420 -12.98 -2.70 -31.08
N MET A 421 -12.38 -1.67 -31.68
CA MET A 421 -12.39 -0.31 -31.12
C MET A 421 -13.82 0.23 -30.93
N HIS A 422 -14.68 0.09 -31.95
CA HIS A 422 -16.08 0.49 -31.85
C HIS A 422 -16.86 -0.32 -30.81
N ALA A 423 -16.60 -1.62 -30.69
CA ALA A 423 -17.21 -2.47 -29.68
C ALA A 423 -16.85 -2.00 -28.26
N ASN A 424 -15.56 -1.69 -28.01
CA ASN A 424 -15.09 -1.23 -26.72
C ASN A 424 -15.74 0.10 -26.33
N ALA A 425 -15.69 1.10 -27.21
CA ALA A 425 -16.28 2.42 -26.95
C ALA A 425 -17.80 2.33 -26.69
N LYS A 426 -18.50 1.45 -27.40
CA LYS A 426 -19.93 1.24 -27.21
C LYS A 426 -20.26 0.62 -25.85
N ILE A 427 -19.54 -0.43 -25.43
CA ILE A 427 -19.77 -1.07 -24.13
C ILE A 427 -19.38 -0.13 -23.00
N GLU A 428 -18.28 0.64 -23.12
CA GLU A 428 -17.91 1.67 -22.14
C GLU A 428 -18.99 2.75 -21.98
N GLY A 429 -19.58 3.21 -23.09
CA GLY A 429 -20.72 4.13 -23.04
C GLY A 429 -21.92 3.52 -22.32
N MET A 430 -22.31 2.30 -22.69
CA MET A 430 -23.44 1.59 -22.07
C MET A 430 -23.22 1.31 -20.57
N ILE A 431 -21.99 1.05 -20.14
CA ILE A 431 -21.65 0.86 -18.73
C ILE A 431 -21.95 2.13 -17.91
N ARG A 432 -21.70 3.32 -18.48
CA ARG A 432 -21.94 4.62 -17.80
C ARG A 432 -23.42 4.96 -17.71
N GLU A 433 -24.21 4.52 -18.69
CA GLU A 433 -25.61 4.89 -18.84
C GLU A 433 -26.58 3.86 -18.24
N ASP A 434 -26.21 2.58 -18.21
CA ASP A 434 -27.07 1.47 -17.79
C ASP A 434 -26.40 0.57 -16.74
N ARG A 435 -26.94 0.62 -15.52
CA ARG A 435 -26.46 -0.17 -14.38
C ARG A 435 -26.58 -1.68 -14.60
N SER A 436 -27.53 -2.13 -15.42
CA SER A 436 -27.67 -3.56 -15.74
C SER A 436 -26.50 -4.08 -16.58
N VAL A 437 -25.97 -3.25 -17.48
CA VAL A 437 -24.79 -3.55 -18.30
C VAL A 437 -23.53 -3.57 -17.44
N TYR A 438 -23.39 -2.59 -16.54
CA TYR A 438 -22.30 -2.59 -15.55
C TYR A 438 -22.29 -3.87 -14.73
N ASN A 439 -23.44 -4.25 -14.15
CA ASN A 439 -23.55 -5.46 -13.33
C ASN A 439 -23.20 -6.72 -14.13
N LEU A 440 -23.68 -6.83 -15.37
CA LEU A 440 -23.36 -7.96 -16.26
C LEU A 440 -21.86 -8.06 -16.55
N VAL A 441 -21.21 -6.94 -16.83
CA VAL A 441 -19.77 -6.90 -17.12
C VAL A 441 -18.95 -7.26 -15.88
N GLN A 442 -19.36 -6.79 -14.70
CA GLN A 442 -18.73 -7.17 -13.42
C GLN A 442 -18.93 -8.65 -13.09
N GLU A 443 -20.13 -9.18 -13.28
CA GLU A 443 -20.46 -10.61 -13.14
C GLU A 443 -19.54 -11.46 -14.03
N LEU A 444 -19.48 -11.14 -15.33
CA LEU A 444 -18.62 -11.85 -16.28
C LEU A 444 -17.14 -11.72 -15.93
N THR A 445 -16.68 -10.53 -15.53
CA THR A 445 -15.29 -10.29 -15.10
C THR A 445 -14.93 -11.14 -13.89
N ALA A 446 -15.79 -11.17 -12.88
CA ALA A 446 -15.59 -11.99 -11.68
C ALA A 446 -15.55 -13.48 -12.05
N ARG A 447 -16.46 -13.96 -12.90
CA ARG A 447 -16.52 -15.36 -13.34
C ARG A 447 -15.28 -15.76 -14.15
N ILE A 448 -14.81 -14.88 -15.04
CA ILE A 448 -13.59 -15.07 -15.84
C ILE A 448 -12.35 -15.09 -14.94
N LYS A 449 -12.32 -14.30 -13.85
CA LYS A 449 -11.21 -14.28 -12.89
C LYS A 449 -11.24 -15.42 -11.87
N GLN A 450 -12.42 -15.92 -11.48
CA GLN A 450 -12.59 -16.96 -10.45
C GLN A 450 -12.40 -18.39 -10.97
N ALA A 451 -12.69 -18.66 -12.25
CA ALA A 451 -12.55 -20.00 -12.80
C ALA A 451 -11.08 -20.37 -13.12
N GLY A 452 -10.09 -19.63 -12.62
CA GLY A 452 -8.70 -19.69 -13.09
C GLY A 452 -7.70 -19.16 -12.11
#